data_AF-A0A7V6G2L0-F1
#
_entry.id   AF-A0A7V6G2L0-F1
#
_cell.length_a   1.000
_cell.length_b   1.000
_cell.length_c   1.000
_cell.angle_alpha   90.00
_cell.angle_beta   90.00
_cell.angle_gamma   90.00
#
_symmetry.space_group_name_H-M   'P 1'
#
loop_
_entity.id
_entity.type
_entity.pdbx_description
1 polymer ?
#
loop_
_entity_poly.entity_id
_entity_poly.type
_entity_poly.pdbx_seq_one_letter_code
_entity_poly.pdbx_strand_id
1 'polypeptide(L)'
;MLKLNFPDILYTLPAILIALTFHEFSHGFAAYILGDNTAKEQGRLSLNPIKHIDPIGFFALLFFRFGWAKPVPYNPLYFKNRKLGTFIVAFAGPFSNLLLAFLSISLILIIRPQNMII
;
A
#
# COMPACT_ATOMS: atom_id res chain seq x y z
N MET A 1 -8.63 20.00 19.60
CA MET A 1 -8.38 20.49 18.23
C MET A 1 -7.11 19.81 17.73
N LEU A 2 -7.19 19.01 16.67
CA LEU A 2 -6.04 18.28 16.12
C LEU A 2 -4.96 19.27 15.70
N LYS A 3 -3.82 19.30 16.41
CA LYS A 3 -2.65 20.09 16.01
C LYS A 3 -2.02 19.40 14.79
N LEU A 4 -2.33 19.91 13.61
CA LEU A 4 -1.65 19.57 12.37
C LEU A 4 -0.30 20.31 12.37
N ASN A 5 0.74 19.68 12.88
CA ASN A 5 2.09 20.23 12.71
C ASN A 5 2.51 19.96 11.25
N PHE A 6 2.85 21.02 10.53
CA PHE A 6 3.29 20.93 9.13
C PHE A 6 4.43 19.91 8.89
N PRO A 7 5.44 19.79 9.78
CA PRO A 7 6.49 18.77 9.64
C PRO A 7 5.95 17.33 9.67
N ASP A 8 4.95 17.03 10.51
CA ASP A 8 4.42 15.68 10.65
C ASP A 8 3.74 15.23 9.34
N ILE A 9 3.00 16.14 8.69
CA ILE A 9 2.35 15.88 7.41
C ILE A 9 3.40 15.66 6.32
N LEU A 10 4.46 16.48 6.32
CA LEU A 10 5.52 16.41 5.32
C LEU A 10 6.19 15.04 5.26
N TYR A 11 6.43 14.40 6.42
CA TYR A 11 7.04 13.08 6.47
C TYR A 11 6.03 11.93 6.36
N THR A 12 4.87 12.08 6.99
CA THR A 12 3.89 11.00 7.10
C THR A 12 3.14 10.77 5.79
N LEU A 13 2.81 11.84 5.06
CA LEU A 13 2.00 11.73 3.84
C LEU A 13 2.71 10.92 2.74
N PRO A 14 3.99 11.19 2.39
CA PRO A 14 4.71 10.36 1.42
C PRO A 14 4.82 8.89 1.88
N ALA A 15 5.09 8.65 3.17
CA ALA A 15 5.19 7.31 3.71
C ALA A 15 3.87 6.52 3.55
N ILE A 16 2.74 7.15 3.86
CA ILE A 16 1.41 6.55 3.67
C ILE A 16 1.15 6.29 2.19
N LEU A 17 1.45 7.25 1.30
CA LEU A 17 1.24 7.08 -0.13
C LEU A 17 2.05 5.92 -0.70
N ILE A 18 3.30 5.76 -0.27
CA ILE A 18 4.15 4.63 -0.65
C ILE A 18 3.53 3.33 -0.14
N ALA A 19 3.24 3.22 1.16
CA ALA A 19 2.67 2.02 1.75
C ALA A 19 1.35 1.61 1.07
N LEU A 20 0.44 2.55 0.88
CA LEU A 20 -0.84 2.32 0.21
C LEU A 20 -0.67 1.88 -1.25
N THR A 21 0.26 2.49 -1.98
CA THR A 21 0.55 2.13 -3.37
C THR A 21 1.08 0.71 -3.48
N PHE A 22 2.04 0.33 -2.63
CA PHE A 22 2.58 -1.02 -2.60
C PHE A 22 1.51 -2.03 -2.15
N HIS A 23 0.65 -1.68 -1.21
CA HIS A 23 -0.46 -2.52 -0.75
C HIS A 23 -1.41 -2.89 -1.89
N GLU A 24 -1.96 -1.89 -2.58
CA GLU A 24 -2.89 -2.09 -3.69
C GLU A 24 -2.21 -2.73 -4.91
N PHE A 25 -0.97 -2.34 -5.21
CA PHE A 25 -0.19 -2.99 -6.24
C PHE A 25 -0.01 -4.49 -5.94
N SER A 26 0.29 -4.86 -4.70
CA SER A 26 0.50 -6.26 -4.31
C SER A 26 -0.77 -7.10 -4.42
N HIS A 27 -1.94 -6.56 -4.09
CA HIS A 27 -3.22 -7.23 -4.38
C HIS A 27 -3.37 -7.54 -5.88
N GLY A 28 -3.15 -6.55 -6.73
CA GLY A 28 -3.29 -6.68 -8.18
C GLY A 28 -2.23 -7.60 -8.79
N PHE A 29 -1.00 -7.54 -8.27
CA PHE A 29 0.11 -8.37 -8.72
C PHE A 29 -0.09 -9.84 -8.35
N ALA A 30 -0.58 -10.11 -7.14
CA ALA A 30 -0.93 -11.46 -6.72
C ALA A 30 -2.06 -12.03 -7.60
N ALA A 31 -3.10 -11.24 -7.88
CA ALA A 31 -4.18 -11.64 -8.78
C ALA A 31 -3.65 -11.94 -10.19
N TYR A 32 -2.75 -11.10 -10.71
CA TYR A 32 -2.10 -11.27 -12.00
C TYR A 32 -1.31 -12.58 -12.10
N ILE A 33 -0.49 -12.91 -11.09
CA ILE A 33 0.25 -14.18 -11.04
C ILE A 33 -0.71 -15.38 -11.01
N LEU A 34 -1.86 -15.24 -10.34
CA LEU A 34 -2.90 -16.27 -10.27
C LEU A 34 -3.75 -16.38 -11.56
N GLY A 35 -3.48 -15.55 -12.57
CA GLY A 35 -4.10 -15.60 -13.90
C GLY A 35 -5.17 -14.54 -14.17
N ASP A 36 -5.39 -13.60 -13.24
CA ASP A 36 -6.36 -12.52 -13.41
C ASP A 36 -5.72 -11.24 -13.99
N ASN A 37 -6.03 -10.93 -15.24
CA ASN A 37 -5.51 -9.74 -15.94
C ASN A 37 -6.32 -8.46 -15.66
N THR A 38 -7.41 -8.50 -14.88
CA THR A 38 -8.34 -7.37 -14.69
C THR A 38 -7.63 -6.08 -14.29
N ALA A 39 -6.78 -6.12 -13.25
CA ALA A 39 -6.04 -4.95 -12.80
C ALA A 39 -5.08 -4.42 -13.87
N LYS A 40 -4.43 -5.31 -14.63
CA LYS A 40 -3.48 -4.94 -15.67
C LYS A 40 -4.18 -4.25 -16.85
N GLU A 41 -5.28 -4.83 -17.32
CA GLU A 41 -6.08 -4.31 -18.44
C GLU A 41 -6.69 -2.94 -18.12
N GLN A 42 -7.09 -2.71 -16.87
CA GLN A 42 -7.56 -1.40 -16.41
C GLN A 42 -6.42 -0.40 -16.11
N GLY A 43 -5.16 -0.77 -16.38
CA GLY A 43 -3.98 0.04 -16.08
C GLY A 43 -3.77 0.31 -14.59
N ARG A 44 -4.38 -0.50 -13.73
CA ARG A 44 -4.34 -0.44 -12.25
C ARG A 44 -3.16 -1.19 -11.65
N LEU A 45 -2.54 -2.11 -12.39
CA LEU A 45 -1.28 -2.74 -12.01
C LEU A 45 -0.11 -1.76 -12.22
N SER A 46 0.04 -0.81 -11.30
CA SER A 46 0.98 0.31 -11.43
C SER A 46 1.51 0.75 -10.08
N LEU A 47 2.75 1.24 -10.02
CA LEU A 47 3.33 1.88 -8.84
C LEU A 47 3.10 3.40 -8.82
N ASN A 48 2.21 3.92 -9.66
CA ASN A 48 1.82 5.33 -9.61
C ASN A 48 0.77 5.55 -8.50
N PRO A 49 1.09 6.31 -7.43
CA PRO A 49 0.18 6.53 -6.30
C PRO A 49 -1.13 7.18 -6.70
N ILE A 50 -1.12 8.04 -7.72
CA ILE A 50 -2.33 8.74 -8.20
C ILE A 50 -3.40 7.74 -8.64
N LYS A 51 -2.98 6.57 -9.15
CA LYS A 51 -3.93 5.54 -9.54
C LYS A 51 -4.61 4.91 -8.32
N HIS A 52 -3.98 4.85 -7.16
CA HIS A 52 -4.53 4.16 -5.99
C HIS A 52 -5.23 5.07 -4.98
N ILE A 53 -5.27 6.37 -5.25
CA ILE A 53 -5.92 7.35 -4.38
C ILE A 53 -7.43 7.44 -4.67
N ASP A 54 -8.22 7.37 -3.61
CA ASP A 54 -9.60 7.87 -3.59
C ASP A 54 -9.57 9.31 -3.07
N PRO A 55 -10.06 10.33 -3.81
CA PRO A 55 -10.06 11.71 -3.36
C PRO A 55 -10.77 11.91 -2.01
N ILE A 56 -11.90 11.22 -1.77
CA ILE A 56 -12.65 11.32 -0.52
C ILE A 56 -11.84 10.67 0.60
N GLY A 57 -11.30 9.47 0.35
CA GLY A 57 -10.43 8.79 1.31
C GLY A 57 -9.17 9.59 1.65
N PHE A 58 -8.61 10.31 0.68
CA PHE A 58 -7.43 11.15 0.86
C PHE A 58 -7.73 12.41 1.68
N PHE A 59 -8.84 13.11 1.41
CA PHE A 59 -9.26 14.22 2.27
C PHE A 59 -9.58 13.74 3.68
N ALA A 60 -10.23 12.58 3.82
CA ALA A 60 -10.47 11.98 5.11
C ALA A 60 -9.15 11.75 5.86
N LEU A 61 -8.13 11.23 5.18
CA LEU A 61 -6.80 11.01 5.76
C LEU A 61 -6.17 12.32 6.27
N LEU A 62 -6.26 13.40 5.51
CA LEU A 62 -5.65 14.69 5.87
C LEU A 62 -6.33 15.34 7.08
N PHE A 63 -7.67 15.33 7.12
CA PHE A 63 -8.43 16.06 8.15
C PHE A 63 -8.74 15.23 9.39
N PHE A 64 -8.92 13.91 9.23
CA PHE A 64 -9.36 13.02 10.29
C PHE A 64 -8.33 11.94 10.66
N ARG A 65 -7.16 11.93 9.98
CA ARG A 65 -6.11 10.89 10.16
C ARG A 65 -6.61 9.46 9.91
N PHE A 66 -7.70 9.33 9.17
CA PHE A 66 -8.31 8.06 8.77
C PHE A 66 -8.76 8.18 7.33
N GLY A 67 -8.42 7.20 6.50
CA GLY A 67 -8.76 7.22 5.08
C GLY A 67 -8.57 5.84 4.45
N TRP A 68 -8.94 5.73 3.17
CA TRP A 68 -8.86 4.49 2.40
C TRP A 68 -8.28 4.74 1.00
N ALA A 69 -7.79 3.66 0.40
CA ALA A 69 -7.36 3.63 -0.98
C ALA A 69 -8.54 3.46 -1.94
N LYS A 70 -8.33 3.82 -3.21
CA LYS A 70 -9.17 3.31 -4.29
C LYS A 70 -8.75 1.85 -4.55
N PRO A 71 -9.60 0.85 -4.27
CA PRO A 71 -9.21 -0.54 -4.31
C PRO A 71 -8.80 -0.99 -5.72
N VAL A 72 -7.85 -1.92 -5.80
CA VAL A 72 -7.49 -2.59 -7.04
C VAL A 72 -8.55 -3.65 -7.40
N PRO A 73 -9.07 -3.66 -8.64
CA PRO A 73 -10.06 -4.65 -9.05
C PRO A 73 -9.39 -6.00 -9.32
N TYR A 74 -10.08 -7.08 -8.95
CA TYR A 74 -9.70 -8.44 -9.31
C TYR A 74 -10.95 -9.32 -9.49
N ASN A 75 -10.81 -10.41 -10.24
CA ASN A 75 -11.86 -11.35 -10.55
C ASN A 75 -11.46 -12.78 -10.14
N PRO A 76 -12.04 -13.32 -9.04
CA PRO A 76 -11.74 -14.67 -8.55
C PRO A 76 -12.04 -15.81 -9.54
N LEU A 77 -12.84 -15.56 -10.58
CA LEU A 77 -13.22 -16.59 -11.55
C LEU A 77 -12.03 -17.09 -12.38
N TYR A 78 -10.96 -16.31 -12.50
CA TYR A 78 -9.73 -16.72 -13.19
C TYR A 78 -8.85 -17.67 -12.36
N PHE A 79 -9.06 -17.74 -11.04
CA PHE A 79 -8.20 -18.55 -10.17
C PHE A 79 -8.53 -20.04 -10.28
N LYS A 80 -7.49 -20.87 -10.46
CA LYS A 80 -7.62 -22.35 -10.46
C LYS A 80 -8.33 -22.87 -9.20
N ASN A 81 -7.97 -22.32 -8.04
CA ASN A 81 -8.66 -22.55 -6.78
C ASN A 81 -9.14 -21.21 -6.22
N ARG A 82 -10.45 -20.95 -6.31
CA ARG A 82 -11.05 -19.67 -5.94
C ARG A 82 -10.82 -19.30 -4.48
N LYS A 83 -10.90 -20.26 -3.55
CA LYS A 83 -10.71 -20.02 -2.11
C LYS A 83 -9.27 -19.65 -1.81
N LEU A 84 -8.33 -20.47 -2.28
CA LEU A 84 -6.90 -20.22 -2.04
C LEU A 84 -6.43 -18.95 -2.75
N GLY A 85 -6.85 -18.73 -4.00
CA GLY A 85 -6.49 -17.52 -4.75
C GLY A 85 -7.01 -16.25 -4.09
N THR A 86 -8.26 -16.25 -3.62
CA THR A 86 -8.83 -15.12 -2.88
C THR A 86 -8.07 -14.86 -1.58
N PHE A 87 -7.69 -15.91 -0.84
CA PHE A 87 -6.87 -15.77 0.36
C PHE A 87 -5.49 -15.17 0.06
N ILE A 88 -4.80 -15.66 -0.97
CA ILE A 88 -3.49 -15.15 -1.38
C ILE A 88 -3.60 -13.67 -1.77
N VAL A 89 -4.59 -13.30 -2.58
CA VAL A 89 -4.82 -11.90 -2.97
C VAL A 89 -5.09 -11.05 -1.74
N ALA A 90 -6.01 -11.44 -0.86
CA ALA A 90 -6.34 -10.69 0.35
C ALA A 90 -5.13 -10.52 1.30
N PHE A 91 -4.23 -11.50 1.35
CA PHE A 91 -3.03 -11.44 2.19
C PHE A 91 -1.87 -10.63 1.56
N ALA A 92 -1.84 -10.50 0.23
CA ALA A 92 -0.71 -9.90 -0.48
C ALA A 92 -0.45 -8.43 -0.09
N GLY A 93 -1.51 -7.63 0.08
CA GLY A 93 -1.39 -6.23 0.54
C GLY A 93 -0.84 -6.11 1.96
N PRO A 94 -1.46 -6.75 2.97
CA PRO A 94 -0.91 -6.76 4.34
C PRO A 94 0.52 -7.27 4.41
N PHE A 95 0.84 -8.34 3.68
CA PHE A 95 2.19 -8.89 3.62
C PHE A 95 3.20 -7.91 3.03
N SER A 96 2.84 -7.17 1.98
CA SER A 96 3.75 -6.20 1.37
C SER A 96 4.04 -5.02 2.31
N ASN A 97 3.07 -4.59 3.11
CA ASN A 97 3.31 -3.59 4.15
C ASN A 97 4.22 -4.08 5.26
N LEU A 98 4.07 -5.34 5.70
CA LEU A 98 4.99 -5.94 6.67
C LEU A 98 6.42 -6.00 6.12
N LEU A 99 6.56 -6.41 4.86
CA LEU A 99 7.86 -6.43 4.18
C LEU A 99 8.45 -5.02 4.06
N LEU A 100 7.64 -4.03 3.67
CA LEU A 100 8.06 -2.64 3.55
C LEU A 100 8.50 -2.07 4.91
N ALA A 101 7.78 -2.37 5.98
CA ALA A 101 8.14 -1.98 7.34
C ALA A 101 9.47 -2.61 7.76
N PHE A 102 9.66 -3.90 7.52
CA PHE A 102 10.91 -4.60 7.79
C PHE A 102 12.09 -3.96 7.04
N LEU A 103 11.96 -3.77 5.72
CA LEU A 103 13.00 -3.14 4.89
C LEU A 103 13.30 -1.70 5.34
N SER A 104 12.27 -0.93 5.68
CA SER A 104 12.45 0.45 6.16
C SER A 104 13.22 0.50 7.47
N ILE A 105 12.88 -0.37 8.43
CA ILE A 105 13.60 -0.47 9.72
C ILE A 105 15.04 -0.92 9.49
N SER A 106 15.28 -1.95 8.68
CA SER A 106 16.63 -2.39 8.35
C SER A 106 17.47 -1.28 7.74
N LEU A 107 16.89 -0.50 6.82
CA LEU A 107 17.57 0.63 6.19
C LEU A 107 17.90 1.73 7.21
N ILE A 108 16.97 2.08 8.09
CA ILE A 108 17.20 3.06 9.17
C ILE A 108 18.35 2.60 10.08
N LEU A 109 18.39 1.32 10.45
CA LEU A 109 19.44 0.78 11.31
C LEU A 109 20.83 0.83 10.67
N ILE A 110 20.91 0.69 9.34
CA ILE A 110 22.17 0.78 8.59
C ILE A 110 22.63 2.24 8.44
N ILE A 111 21.71 3.16 8.16
CA ILE A 111 22.02 4.57 7.89
C ILE A 111 22.27 5.35 9.18
N ARG A 112 21.58 5.01 10.28
CA ARG A 112 21.63 5.79 11.52
C ARG A 112 23.05 5.71 12.12
N PRO A 113 23.75 6.84 12.29
CA PRO A 113 25.08 6.84 12.90
C PRO A 113 25.01 6.25 14.32
N GLN A 114 25.92 5.32 14.64
CA GLN A 114 25.95 4.59 15.91
C GLN A 114 26.19 5.52 17.12
N ASN A 115 26.69 6.74 16.89
CA ASN A 115 27.08 7.70 17.92
C ASN A 115 25.90 8.43 18.60
N MET A 116 24.66 8.10 18.27
CA MET A 116 23.45 8.69 18.89
C MET A 116 22.82 7.77 19.95
N ILE A 117 23.65 6.89 20.53
CA ILE A 117 23.34 6.03 21.68
C ILE A 117 24.32 6.40 22.79
N ILE A 118 24.21 7.62 23.33
CA ILE A 118 24.71 7.99 24.65
C ILE A 118 23.65 8.88 25.28
#